data_AF-A0A949EGD9-F1
#
_entry.id   AF-A0A949EGD9-F1
#
_cell.length_a   1.000
_cell.length_b   1.000
_cell.length_c   1.000
_cell.angle_alpha   90.00
_cell.angle_beta   90.00
_cell.angle_gamma   90.00
#
_symmetry.space_group_name_H-M   'P 1'
#
loop_
_entity.id
_entity.type
_entity.pdbx_description
1 polymer ?
#
loop_
_entity_poly.entity_id
_entity_poly.type
_entity_poly.pdbx_seq_one_letter_code
_entity_poly.pdbx_strand_id
1 'polypeptide(L)'
;MKVMPEELQRLARFVHDKCGIVLDSSKAYLVESRLLPLLREKNLTSFGDLYNQVVRNPAMANRIIDAISTNETSFFRDQRPFELLKFKIFPDVLDAISRAGQEANQ
;
A
#
# COMPACT_ATOMS: atom_id res chain seq x y z
N MET A 1 -22.16 -2.26 -9.31
CA MET A 1 -21.84 -1.23 -10.30
C MET A 1 -20.56 -1.67 -10.99
N LYS A 2 -20.55 -1.76 -12.32
CA LYS A 2 -19.39 -2.26 -13.06
C LYS A 2 -18.49 -1.10 -13.51
N VAL A 3 -17.18 -1.32 -13.48
CA VAL A 3 -16.20 -0.36 -14.03
C VAL A 3 -16.09 -0.55 -15.53
N MET A 4 -16.15 0.53 -16.30
CA MET A 4 -15.93 0.44 -17.75
C MET A 4 -14.43 0.29 -18.06
N PRO A 5 -14.06 -0.38 -19.18
CA PRO A 5 -12.65 -0.59 -19.52
C PRO A 5 -11.82 0.70 -19.57
N GLU A 6 -12.40 1.79 -20.10
CA GLU A 6 -11.75 3.10 -20.17
C GLU A 6 -11.56 3.74 -18.79
N GLU A 7 -12.55 3.63 -17.90
CA GLU A 7 -12.48 4.11 -16.52
C GLU A 7 -11.43 3.33 -15.74
N LEU A 8 -11.39 2.01 -15.92
CA LEU A 8 -10.40 1.13 -15.32
C LEU A 8 -8.99 1.53 -15.77
N GLN A 9 -8.79 1.78 -17.06
CA GLN A 9 -7.48 2.19 -17.57
C GLN A 9 -7.01 3.53 -16.97
N ARG A 10 -7.92 4.49 -16.82
CA ARG A 10 -7.61 5.80 -16.20
C ARG A 10 -7.27 5.66 -14.72
N LEU A 11 -8.05 4.87 -13.98
CA LEU A 11 -7.79 4.58 -12.56
C LEU A 11 -6.51 3.78 -12.36
N ALA A 12 -6.25 2.78 -13.20
CA ALA A 12 -5.04 1.97 -13.16
C ALA A 12 -3.78 2.81 -13.37
N ARG A 13 -3.78 3.69 -14.38
CA ARG A 13 -2.68 4.65 -14.59
C ARG A 13 -2.50 5.56 -13.39
N PHE A 14 -3.58 6.14 -12.88
CA PHE A 14 -3.52 7.00 -11.71
C PHE A 14 -2.92 6.32 -10.47
N VAL A 15 -3.37 5.10 -10.16
CA VAL A 15 -2.86 4.31 -9.04
C VAL A 15 -1.39 3.96 -9.25
N HIS A 16 -1.03 3.51 -10.44
CA HIS A 16 0.35 3.20 -10.79
C HIS A 16 1.27 4.41 -10.63
N ASP A 17 0.88 5.57 -11.14
CA ASP A 17 1.67 6.81 -11.07
C ASP A 17 1.84 7.31 -9.62
N LYS A 18 0.94 6.95 -8.70
CA LYS A 18 0.98 7.38 -7.30
C LYS A 18 1.70 6.42 -6.36
N CYS A 19 1.55 5.10 -6.54
CA CYS A 19 2.10 4.11 -5.60
C CYS A 19 2.68 2.86 -6.25
N GLY A 20 2.78 2.79 -7.59
CA GLY A 20 3.40 1.69 -8.32
C GLY A 20 2.57 0.41 -8.38
N ILE A 21 1.32 0.41 -7.90
CA ILE A 21 0.44 -0.77 -7.97
C ILE A 21 -0.07 -0.96 -9.41
N VAL A 22 0.18 -2.14 -9.98
CA VAL A 22 -0.27 -2.51 -11.33
C VAL A 22 -1.65 -3.16 -11.30
N LEU A 23 -2.64 -2.45 -11.83
CA LEU A 23 -4.01 -2.90 -12.03
C LEU A 23 -4.24 -3.20 -13.51
N ASP A 24 -4.22 -4.48 -13.89
CA ASP A 24 -4.57 -4.94 -15.24
C ASP A 24 -6.07 -5.23 -15.36
N SER A 25 -6.54 -5.52 -16.58
CA SER A 25 -7.95 -5.78 -16.87
C SER A 25 -8.53 -6.99 -16.12
N SER A 26 -7.71 -7.98 -15.74
CA SER A 26 -8.16 -9.14 -14.96
C SER A 26 -8.50 -8.77 -13.51
N LYS A 27 -7.97 -7.64 -13.01
CA LYS A 27 -8.18 -7.13 -11.66
C LYS A 27 -9.33 -6.11 -11.58
N ALA A 28 -10.17 -5.99 -12.61
CA ALA A 28 -11.33 -5.09 -12.61
C ALA A 28 -12.24 -5.32 -11.38
N TYR A 29 -12.46 -6.58 -11.02
CA TYR A 29 -13.26 -6.94 -9.84
C TYR A 29 -12.67 -6.41 -8.51
N LEU A 30 -11.35 -6.28 -8.43
CA LEU A 30 -10.67 -5.74 -7.24
C LEU A 30 -10.95 -4.25 -7.11
N VAL A 31 -10.87 -3.52 -8.23
CA VAL A 31 -11.23 -2.09 -8.27
C VAL A 31 -12.69 -1.88 -7.89
N GLU A 32 -13.58 -2.69 -8.45
CA GLU A 32 -15.01 -2.63 -8.12
C GLU A 32 -15.25 -2.91 -6.64
N SER A 33 -14.73 -4.01 -6.10
CA SER A 33 -14.96 -4.39 -4.70
C SER A 33 -14.38 -3.40 -3.69
N ARG A 34 -13.20 -2.85 -3.96
CA ARG A 34 -12.48 -1.95 -3.05
C ARG A 34 -12.96 -0.50 -3.12
N LEU A 35 -13.34 -0.01 -4.29
CA LEU A 35 -13.75 1.39 -4.48
C LEU A 35 -15.26 1.61 -4.40
N LEU A 36 -16.10 0.59 -4.58
CA LEU A 36 -17.56 0.73 -4.46
C LEU A 36 -18.02 1.34 -3.12
N PRO A 37 -17.42 1.01 -1.94
CA PRO A 37 -17.74 1.70 -0.69
C PRO A 37 -17.46 3.21 -0.74
N LEU A 38 -16.37 3.61 -1.40
CA LEU A 38 -15.99 5.02 -1.55
C LEU A 38 -16.98 5.78 -2.46
N LEU A 39 -17.44 5.16 -3.54
CA LEU A 39 -18.48 5.74 -4.40
C LEU A 39 -19.78 5.97 -3.61
N ARG A 40 -20.19 4.99 -2.80
CA ARG A 40 -21.41 5.09 -1.97
C ARG A 40 -21.31 6.22 -0.95
N GLU A 41 -20.18 6.35 -0.26
CA GLU A 41 -19.99 7.43 0.71
C GLU A 41 -20.05 8.82 0.06
N LYS A 42 -19.56 8.95 -1.18
CA LYS A 42 -19.55 10.22 -1.92
C LYS A 42 -20.77 10.43 -2.80
N ASN A 43 -21.77 9.53 -2.74
CA ASN A 43 -22.97 9.55 -3.58
C ASN A 43 -22.65 9.66 -5.09
N LEU A 44 -21.59 9.00 -5.53
CA LEU A 44 -21.15 8.99 -6.93
C LEU A 44 -21.80 7.83 -7.69
N THR A 45 -22.13 8.06 -8.95
CA THR A 45 -22.85 7.10 -9.81
C THR A 45 -21.98 6.49 -10.90
N SER A 46 -20.77 7.01 -11.14
CA SER A 46 -19.78 6.45 -12.07
C SER A 46 -18.35 6.38 -11.48
N PHE A 47 -17.52 5.45 -11.97
CA PHE A 47 -16.09 5.44 -11.64
C PHE A 47 -15.35 6.61 -12.32
N GLY A 48 -15.89 7.11 -13.44
CA GLY A 48 -15.47 8.36 -14.07
C GLY A 48 -15.64 9.57 -13.16
N ASP A 49 -16.76 9.68 -12.44
CA ASP A 49 -16.99 10.77 -11.48
C ASP A 49 -15.98 10.71 -10.32
N LEU A 50 -15.71 9.49 -9.84
CA LEU A 50 -14.67 9.28 -8.83
C LEU A 50 -13.31 9.77 -9.35
N TYR A 51 -12.92 9.39 -10.56
CA TYR A 51 -11.66 9.86 -11.16
C TYR A 51 -11.61 11.39 -11.27
N ASN A 52 -12.68 12.02 -11.76
CA ASN A 52 -12.75 13.47 -11.93
C ASN A 52 -12.60 14.21 -10.60
N GLN A 53 -13.17 13.67 -9.52
CA GLN A 53 -13.04 14.22 -8.18
C GLN A 53 -11.61 14.07 -7.63
N VAL A 54 -10.99 12.92 -7.87
CA VAL A 54 -9.66 12.58 -7.34
C VAL A 54 -8.55 13.44 -7.95
N VAL A 55 -8.61 13.69 -9.25
CA VAL A 55 -7.63 14.56 -9.94
C VAL A 55 -7.59 15.96 -9.33
N ARG A 56 -8.70 16.43 -8.75
CA ARG A 56 -8.83 17.77 -8.16
C ARG A 56 -8.69 17.78 -6.64
N ASN A 57 -8.61 16.62 -5.99
CA ASN A 57 -8.63 16.50 -4.53
C ASN A 57 -7.58 15.49 -4.02
N PRO A 58 -6.42 15.99 -3.52
CA PRO A 58 -5.35 15.14 -2.98
C PRO A 58 -5.79 14.23 -1.82
N ALA A 59 -6.74 14.66 -0.98
CA ALA A 59 -7.24 13.82 0.11
C ALA A 59 -8.01 12.61 -0.45
N MET A 60 -8.75 12.79 -1.56
CA MET A 60 -9.44 11.69 -2.23
C MET A 60 -8.47 10.72 -2.91
N ALA A 61 -7.36 11.23 -3.44
CA ALA A 61 -6.29 10.39 -3.99
C ALA A 61 -5.77 9.38 -2.96
N ASN A 62 -5.45 9.84 -1.75
CA ASN A 62 -4.96 8.96 -0.68
C ASN A 62 -5.98 7.88 -0.32
N ARG A 63 -7.27 8.24 -0.27
CA ARG A 63 -8.34 7.27 0.03
C ARG A 63 -8.48 6.16 -1.01
N ILE A 64 -8.24 6.47 -2.29
CA ILE A 64 -8.19 5.45 -3.34
C ILE A 64 -6.98 4.54 -3.15
N ILE A 65 -5.81 5.12 -2.86
CA ILE A 65 -4.58 4.37 -2.64
C ILE A 65 -4.76 3.41 -1.47
N ASP A 66 -5.29 3.89 -0.34
CA ASP A 66 -5.55 3.07 0.85
C ASP A 66 -6.57 1.95 0.61
N ALA A 67 -7.59 2.22 -0.21
CA ALA A 67 -8.60 1.23 -0.54
C ALA A 67 -8.05 0.14 -1.47
N ILE A 68 -7.17 0.51 -2.41
CA ILE A 68 -6.57 -0.41 -3.37
C ILE A 68 -5.36 -1.16 -2.78
N SER A 69 -4.64 -0.57 -1.83
CA SER A 69 -3.50 -1.21 -1.20
C SER A 69 -3.94 -2.41 -0.35
N THR A 70 -3.21 -3.51 -0.47
CA THR A 70 -3.45 -4.69 0.37
C THR A 70 -2.80 -4.46 1.72
N ASN A 71 -3.52 -3.81 2.64
CA ASN A 71 -3.05 -3.52 4.00
C ASN A 71 -3.24 -4.71 4.96
N GLU A 72 -2.88 -5.92 4.51
CA GLU A 72 -2.95 -7.11 5.36
C GLU A 72 -1.69 -7.21 6.21
N THR A 73 -1.83 -7.18 7.54
CA THR A 73 -0.74 -7.33 8.48
C THR A 73 -1.19 -8.13 9.69
N SER A 74 -0.26 -8.82 10.32
CA SER A 74 -0.48 -9.57 11.56
C SER A 74 0.72 -9.38 12.49
N PHE A 75 0.48 -9.47 13.79
CA PHE A 75 1.56 -9.35 14.76
C PHE A 75 2.50 -10.55 14.63
N PHE A 76 3.80 -10.28 14.53
CA PHE A 76 4.81 -11.29 14.19
C PHE A 76 4.55 -12.05 12.88
N ARG A 77 4.01 -11.37 11.86
CA ARG A 77 3.87 -11.95 10.51
C ARG A 77 5.20 -12.52 10.05
N ASP A 78 5.20 -13.80 9.70
CA ASP A 78 6.39 -14.58 9.38
C ASP A 78 7.40 -14.58 10.55
N GLN A 79 7.28 -15.55 11.46
CA GLN A 79 8.06 -15.64 12.69
C GLN A 79 9.59 -15.57 12.48
N ARG A 80 10.06 -16.04 11.32
CA ARG A 80 11.49 -16.22 11.00
C ARG A 80 12.30 -14.92 11.04
N PRO A 81 11.87 -13.80 10.41
CA PRO A 81 12.48 -12.49 10.60
C PRO A 81 12.73 -12.11 12.07
N PHE A 82 11.78 -12.40 12.96
CA PHE A 82 11.89 -12.06 14.39
C PHE A 82 12.87 -12.97 15.15
N GLU A 83 12.92 -14.25 14.79
CA GLU A 83 13.97 -15.16 15.29
C GLU A 83 15.35 -14.68 14.87
N LEU A 84 15.51 -14.24 13.62
CA LEU A 84 16.77 -13.73 13.11
C LEU A 84 17.21 -12.46 13.86
N LEU A 85 16.26 -11.55 14.12
CA LEU A 85 16.50 -10.38 14.97
C LEU A 85 17.02 -10.80 16.34
N LYS A 86 16.31 -11.72 17.02
CA LYS A 86 16.60 -12.12 18.40
C LYS A 86 17.92 -12.89 18.55
N PHE A 87 18.18 -13.84 17.66
CA PHE A 87 19.26 -14.82 17.84
C PHE A 87 20.50 -14.55 16.99
N LYS A 88 20.43 -13.61 16.04
CA LYS A 88 21.57 -13.28 15.18
C LYS A 88 21.87 -11.79 15.12
N ILE A 89 20.92 -10.99 14.65
CA ILE A 89 21.18 -9.56 14.36
C ILE A 89 21.48 -8.78 15.65
N PHE A 90 20.64 -8.91 16.68
CA PHE A 90 20.88 -8.18 17.93
C PHE A 90 22.18 -8.61 18.64
N PRO A 91 22.48 -9.92 18.82
CA PRO A 91 23.77 -10.34 19.35
C PRO A 91 24.96 -9.78 18.55
N ASP A 92 24.95 -9.91 17.21
CA ASP A 92 26.05 -9.44 16.37
C ASP A 92 26.28 -7.92 16.49
N VAL A 93 25.20 -7.13 16.54
CA VAL A 93 25.26 -5.68 16.68
C VAL A 93 25.79 -5.28 18.07
N LEU A 94 25.33 -5.94 19.14
CA LEU A 94 25.79 -5.67 20.50
C LEU A 94 27.27 -5.99 20.66
N ASP A 95 27.71 -7.12 20.12
CA ASP A 95 29.13 -7.52 20.13
C ASP A 95 29.99 -6.51 19.36
N ALA A 96 29.51 -6.02 18.21
CA ALA A 96 30.22 -5.00 17.43
C ALA A 96 30.35 -3.67 18.20
N ILE A 97 29.27 -3.22 18.85
CA ILE A 97 29.27 -2.01 19.68
C ILE A 97 30.24 -2.17 20.86
N SER A 98 30.23 -3.33 21.52
CA SER A 98 31.12 -3.60 22.66
C SER A 98 32.60 -3.54 22.26
N ARG A 99 32.97 -4.14 21.13
CA ARG A 99 34.34 -4.08 20.60
C ARG A 99 34.77 -2.65 20.27
N ALA A 100 33.92 -1.88 19.57
CA ALA A 100 34.22 -0.49 19.24
C ALA A 100 34.43 0.39 20.49
N GLY A 101 33.67 0.15 21.57
CA GLY A 101 33.86 0.85 22.84
C GLY A 101 35.12 0.46 23.60
N GLN A 102 35.66 -0.74 23.37
CA GLN A 102 36.93 -1.20 23.96
C GLN A 102 38.15 -0.65 23.21
N GLU A 103 38.05 -0.51 21.88
CA GLU A 103 39.08 0.10 21.03
C GLU A 103 39.21 1.61 21.26
N ALA A 104 38.12 2.30 21.58
CA ALA A 104 38.14 3.74 21.85
C ALA A 104 38.71 4.14 23.24
N ASN A 105 38.83 3.17 24.15
CA ASN A 105 39.35 3.36 25.52
C ASN A 105 40.78 2.82 25.71
N GLN A 106 41.43 2.35 24.64
CA GLN A 106 42.85 2.01 24.57
C GLN A 106 43.62 3.15 23.91
#